data_AF-A0A4V0HX00-F1
#
_entry.id   AF-A0A4V0HX00-F1
#
_cell.length_a   1.000
_cell.length_b   1.000
_cell.length_c   1.000
_cell.angle_alpha   90.00
_cell.angle_beta   90.00
_cell.angle_gamma   90.00
#
_symmetry.space_group_name_H-M   'P 1'
#
loop_
_entity.id
_entity.type
_entity.pdbx_description
1 polymer ?
#
loop_
_entity_poly.entity_id
_entity_poly.type
_entity_poly.pdbx_seq_one_letter_code
_entity_poly.pdbx_strand_id
1 'polypeptide(L)'
;MTAREAILRAVPAFVAIPQRDDYALRRRLEEDGVPDQLAAEVVEFVPLAVARALLDGMGVRFSDEYVRQTSQGRVIGRKRLDDEPVFREATEMADEIVRMGQDSFMAVAGWSVEYRHVRAALNSGATAGDLRYEPPVVTAVNEDAREFDDTSGGVQDRGRSWWQFWRARPGG
;
A
#
# COMPACT_ATOMS: atom_id res chain seq x y z
N MET A 1 5.96 19.29 4.49
CA MET A 1 6.23 18.20 3.53
C MET A 1 4.90 17.60 3.14
N THR A 2 4.62 17.43 1.86
CA THR A 2 3.39 16.79 1.37
C THR A 2 3.54 15.27 1.33
N ALA A 3 2.42 14.53 1.24
CA ALA A 3 2.45 13.09 1.03
C ALA A 3 3.24 12.72 -0.23
N ARG A 4 2.99 13.43 -1.34
CA ARG A 4 3.72 13.26 -2.61
C ARG A 4 5.24 13.39 -2.45
N GLU A 5 5.69 14.45 -1.79
CA GLU A 5 7.12 14.69 -1.55
C GLU A 5 7.75 13.57 -0.70
N ALA A 6 7.02 13.07 0.30
CA ALA A 6 7.48 11.96 1.13
C ALA A 6 7.54 10.64 0.35
N ILE A 7 6.54 10.36 -0.50
CA ILE A 7 6.51 9.17 -1.37
C ILE A 7 7.71 9.17 -2.33
N LEU A 8 7.98 10.29 -3.01
CA LEU A 8 9.13 10.39 -3.92
C LEU A 8 10.46 10.16 -3.20
N ARG A 9 10.62 10.65 -1.97
CA ARG A 9 11.81 10.37 -1.14
C ARG A 9 11.89 8.92 -0.70
N ALA A 10 10.76 8.25 -0.51
CA ALA A 10 10.72 6.88 0.00
C ALA A 10 11.07 5.83 -1.05
N VAL A 11 10.78 6.06 -2.33
CA VAL A 11 11.02 5.06 -3.39
C VAL A 11 12.48 4.57 -3.43
N PRO A 12 13.52 5.43 -3.41
CA PRO A 12 14.91 4.97 -3.31
C PRO A 12 15.21 4.19 -2.02
N ALA A 13 14.58 4.55 -0.89
CA ALA A 13 14.79 3.87 0.39
C ALA A 13 14.21 2.44 0.39
N PHE A 14 13.03 2.24 -0.21
CA PHE A 14 12.44 0.91 -0.42
C PHE A 14 13.33 -0.02 -1.26
N VAL A 15 14.10 0.54 -2.18
CA VAL A 15 15.07 -0.21 -3.01
C VAL A 15 16.35 -0.51 -2.21
N ALA A 16 16.85 0.48 -1.47
CA ALA A 16 18.14 0.41 -0.79
C ALA A 16 18.15 -0.45 0.47
N ILE A 17 17.00 -0.67 1.12
CA ILE A 17 16.89 -1.39 2.38
C ILE A 17 16.44 -2.83 2.10
N PRO A 18 17.36 -3.81 2.05
CA PRO A 18 16.98 -5.21 2.00
C PRO A 18 16.42 -5.63 3.36
N GLN A 19 15.38 -6.48 3.35
CA GLN A 19 14.87 -7.24 4.52
C GLN A 19 13.78 -6.65 5.42
N ARG A 20 12.77 -5.95 4.89
CA ARG A 20 11.49 -5.65 5.61
C ARG A 20 11.68 -5.11 7.04
N ASP A 21 12.74 -4.36 7.24
CA ASP A 21 12.97 -3.67 8.49
C ASP A 21 12.20 -2.35 8.41
N ASP A 22 10.92 -2.43 8.76
CA ASP A 22 10.01 -1.27 8.77
C ASP A 22 10.59 -0.14 9.64
N TYR A 23 11.33 -0.49 10.71
CA TYR A 23 11.98 0.47 11.58
C TYR A 23 13.18 1.15 10.90
N ALA A 24 14.05 0.38 10.23
CA ALA A 24 15.17 0.95 9.48
C ALA A 24 14.69 1.83 8.32
N LEU A 25 13.63 1.42 7.63
CA LEU A 25 13.02 2.21 6.56
C LEU A 25 12.43 3.51 7.11
N ARG A 26 11.62 3.44 8.16
CA ARG A 26 11.05 4.63 8.80
C ARG A 26 12.14 5.59 9.28
N ARG A 27 13.14 5.09 10.02
CA ARG A 27 14.27 5.90 10.50
C ARG A 27 14.99 6.57 9.33
N ARG A 28 15.20 5.85 8.22
CA ARG A 28 15.83 6.44 7.04
C ARG A 28 15.01 7.59 6.46
N LEU A 29 13.69 7.46 6.39
CA LEU A 29 12.81 8.55 5.94
C LEU A 29 12.89 9.77 6.87
N GLU A 30 12.92 9.53 8.19
CA GLU A 30 13.11 10.59 9.19
C GLU A 30 14.45 11.32 9.02
N GLU A 31 15.54 10.58 8.80
CA GLU A 31 16.87 11.12 8.51
C GLU A 31 16.88 11.96 7.20
N ASP A 32 16.06 11.57 6.22
CA ASP A 32 15.84 12.31 4.96
C ASP A 32 14.81 13.47 5.11
N GLY A 33 14.42 13.78 6.35
CA GLY A 33 13.61 14.94 6.72
C GLY A 33 12.09 14.72 6.66
N VAL A 34 11.63 13.48 6.46
CA VAL A 34 10.19 13.15 6.50
C VAL A 34 9.70 13.20 7.95
N PRO A 35 8.63 13.92 8.28
CA PRO A 35 8.08 13.93 9.63
C PRO A 35 7.73 12.52 10.12
N ASP A 36 8.01 12.23 11.40
CA ASP A 36 7.84 10.91 12.03
C ASP A 36 6.51 10.20 11.70
N GLN A 37 5.39 10.90 11.90
CA GLN A 37 4.06 10.36 11.59
C GLN A 37 3.89 10.04 10.10
N LEU A 38 4.32 10.95 9.23
CA LEU A 38 4.22 10.76 7.77
C LEU A 38 5.13 9.64 7.28
N ALA A 39 6.31 9.46 7.90
CA ALA A 39 7.20 8.35 7.60
C ALA A 39 6.54 7.01 7.95
N ALA A 40 5.87 6.90 9.11
CA ALA A 40 5.11 5.71 9.48
C ALA A 40 3.99 5.42 8.46
N GLU A 41 3.18 6.41 8.11
CA GLU A 41 2.09 6.27 7.13
C GLU A 41 2.63 5.87 5.75
N VAL A 42 3.78 6.40 5.32
CA VAL A 42 4.45 6.03 4.06
C VAL A 42 4.88 4.56 4.05
N VAL A 43 5.50 4.08 5.12
CA VAL A 43 5.91 2.68 5.24
C VAL A 43 4.72 1.72 5.18
N GLU A 44 3.59 2.12 5.77
CA GLU A 44 2.38 1.30 5.84
C GLU A 44 1.58 1.29 4.53
N PHE A 45 1.30 2.48 3.96
CA PHE A 45 0.30 2.62 2.90
C PHE A 45 0.88 2.64 1.49
N VAL A 46 2.13 3.08 1.29
CA VAL A 46 2.72 3.13 -0.06
C VAL A 46 2.87 1.74 -0.67
N PRO A 47 3.45 0.73 0.05
CA PRO A 47 3.51 -0.63 -0.49
C PRO A 47 2.14 -1.20 -0.79
N LEU A 48 1.15 -0.91 0.06
CA LEU A 48 -0.23 -1.38 -0.11
C LEU A 48 -0.86 -0.82 -1.39
N ALA A 49 -0.79 0.50 -1.58
CA ALA A 49 -1.31 1.17 -2.78
C ALA A 49 -0.64 0.66 -4.06
N VAL A 50 0.69 0.60 -4.06
CA VAL A 50 1.47 0.14 -5.22
C VAL A 50 1.22 -1.34 -5.53
N ALA A 51 1.08 -2.19 -4.50
CA ALA A 51 0.71 -3.59 -4.67
C ALA A 51 -0.68 -3.76 -5.30
N ARG A 52 -1.67 -3.01 -4.81
CA ARG A 52 -3.03 -3.08 -5.35
C ARG A 52 -3.10 -2.55 -6.77
N ALA A 53 -2.36 -1.50 -7.08
CA ALA A 53 -2.16 -1.05 -8.45
C ALA A 53 -1.57 -2.19 -9.32
N LEU A 54 -0.47 -2.82 -8.91
CA LEU A 54 0.13 -3.93 -9.65
C LEU A 54 -0.84 -5.10 -9.89
N LEU A 55 -1.69 -5.41 -8.92
CA LEU A 55 -2.63 -6.54 -8.97
C LEU A 55 -3.98 -6.18 -9.60
N ASP A 56 -4.17 -4.92 -9.95
CA ASP A 56 -5.41 -4.43 -10.50
C ASP A 56 -5.70 -5.12 -11.83
N GLY A 57 -6.92 -5.65 -11.96
CA GLY A 57 -7.33 -6.42 -13.14
C GLY A 57 -6.94 -7.87 -13.21
N MET A 58 -6.23 -8.37 -12.21
CA MET A 58 -6.02 -9.82 -12.08
C MET A 58 -7.27 -10.54 -11.53
N GLY A 59 -8.27 -9.80 -11.05
CA GLY A 59 -9.51 -10.34 -10.48
C GLY A 59 -9.46 -10.61 -8.98
N VAL A 60 -8.32 -10.31 -8.33
CA VAL A 60 -8.19 -10.34 -6.87
C VAL A 60 -9.17 -9.35 -6.24
N ARG A 61 -9.84 -9.75 -5.16
CA ARG A 61 -10.77 -8.88 -4.44
C ARG A 61 -10.15 -8.42 -3.13
N PHE A 62 -9.97 -7.12 -2.99
CA PHE A 62 -9.50 -6.49 -1.77
C PHE A 62 -10.64 -5.79 -1.04
N SER A 63 -10.52 -5.67 0.28
CA SER A 63 -11.34 -4.75 1.06
C SER A 63 -10.92 -3.29 0.79
N ASP A 64 -11.89 -2.39 0.69
CA ASP A 64 -11.65 -0.95 0.58
C ASP A 64 -11.37 -0.30 1.95
N GLU A 65 -11.47 -1.07 3.02
CA GLU A 65 -11.24 -0.63 4.40
C GLU A 65 -9.91 -1.14 4.93
N TYR A 66 -9.40 -0.48 5.97
CA TYR A 66 -8.34 -0.97 6.83
C TYR A 66 -8.77 -0.92 8.30
N VAL A 67 -8.17 -1.77 9.12
CA VAL A 67 -8.38 -1.83 10.57
C VAL A 67 -7.17 -1.20 11.25
N ARG A 68 -7.39 -0.25 12.16
CA ARG A 68 -6.33 0.25 13.05
C ARG A 68 -6.34 -0.51 14.35
N GLN A 69 -5.17 -0.95 14.77
CA GLN A 69 -4.99 -1.76 15.97
C GLN A 69 -3.81 -1.21 16.79
N THR A 70 -3.93 -1.17 18.12
CA THR A 70 -2.80 -0.83 18.99
C THR A 70 -1.73 -1.92 18.93
N SER A 71 -0.52 -1.62 19.40
CA SER A 71 0.54 -2.62 19.59
C SER A 71 0.17 -3.77 20.53
N GLN A 72 -0.82 -3.57 21.41
CA GLN A 72 -1.38 -4.60 22.30
C GLN A 72 -2.50 -5.43 21.65
N GLY A 73 -2.80 -5.17 20.38
CA GLY A 73 -3.83 -5.90 19.65
C GLY A 73 -5.26 -5.39 19.85
N ARG A 74 -5.46 -4.22 20.48
CA ARG A 74 -6.80 -3.63 20.61
C ARG A 74 -7.19 -2.92 19.31
N VAL A 75 -8.31 -3.30 18.70
CA VAL A 75 -8.86 -2.57 17.55
C VAL A 75 -9.33 -1.19 18.00
N ILE A 76 -8.83 -0.17 17.32
CA ILE A 76 -9.17 1.24 17.55
C ILE A 76 -10.35 1.64 16.66
N GLY A 77 -10.36 1.17 15.40
CA GLY A 77 -11.44 1.44 14.47
C GLY A 77 -11.19 0.91 13.07
N ARG A 78 -12.12 1.22 12.17
CA ARG A 78 -12.06 0.92 10.73
C ARG A 78 -12.24 2.21 9.94
N LYS A 79 -11.56 2.29 8.80
CA LYS A 79 -11.64 3.43 7.87
C LYS A 79 -11.49 2.94 6.44
N ARG A 80 -12.00 3.72 5.48
CA ARG A 80 -11.71 3.49 4.07
C ARG A 80 -10.26 3.83 3.77
N LEU A 81 -9.63 3.06 2.90
CA LEU A 81 -8.28 3.31 2.41
C LEU A 81 -8.22 4.61 1.60
N ASP A 82 -9.25 4.94 0.83
CA ASP A 82 -9.31 6.19 0.05
C ASP A 82 -9.38 7.46 0.93
N ASP A 83 -9.75 7.32 2.20
CA ASP A 83 -9.75 8.42 3.17
C ASP A 83 -8.34 8.67 3.75
N GLU A 84 -7.39 7.75 3.54
CA GLU A 84 -6.01 7.90 3.99
C GLU A 84 -5.18 8.67 2.95
N PRO A 85 -4.71 9.90 3.25
CA PRO A 85 -4.05 10.76 2.27
C PRO A 85 -2.84 10.11 1.58
N VAL A 86 -2.03 9.35 2.34
CA VAL A 86 -0.84 8.68 1.78
C VAL A 86 -1.22 7.56 0.83
N PHE A 87 -2.26 6.78 1.16
CA PHE A 87 -2.75 5.70 0.30
C PHE A 87 -3.31 6.25 -1.01
N ARG A 88 -4.16 7.28 -0.93
CA ARG A 88 -4.76 7.92 -2.10
C ARG A 88 -3.69 8.51 -3.02
N GLU A 89 -2.76 9.30 -2.47
CA GLU A 89 -1.67 9.89 -3.24
C GLU A 89 -0.77 8.81 -3.87
N ALA A 90 -0.41 7.76 -3.13
CA ALA A 90 0.41 6.68 -3.66
C ALA A 90 -0.28 5.90 -4.79
N THR A 91 -1.61 5.77 -4.72
CA THR A 91 -2.42 5.16 -5.79
C THR A 91 -2.39 6.02 -7.04
N GLU A 92 -2.59 7.34 -6.90
CA GLU A 92 -2.49 8.31 -8.01
C GLU A 92 -1.07 8.35 -8.62
N MET A 93 -0.05 8.11 -7.80
CA MET A 93 1.36 8.12 -8.21
C MET A 93 1.86 6.79 -8.79
N ALA A 94 1.07 5.72 -8.84
CA ALA A 94 1.55 4.39 -9.25
C ALA A 94 2.27 4.42 -10.60
N ASP A 95 1.72 5.11 -11.61
CA ASP A 95 2.35 5.29 -12.92
C ASP A 95 3.67 6.08 -12.87
N GLU A 96 3.77 7.06 -11.98
CA GLU A 96 4.99 7.83 -11.78
C GLU A 96 6.10 6.94 -11.17
N ILE A 97 5.75 6.12 -10.19
CA ILE A 97 6.68 5.17 -9.56
C ILE A 97 7.17 4.14 -10.60
N VAL A 98 6.30 3.66 -11.50
CA VAL A 98 6.72 2.79 -12.61
C VAL A 98 7.70 3.50 -13.55
N ARG A 99 7.46 4.78 -13.87
CA ARG A 99 8.39 5.58 -14.69
C ARG A 99 9.75 5.81 -14.05
N MET A 100 9.86 5.74 -12.72
CA MET A 100 11.14 5.77 -12.01
C MET A 100 11.95 4.47 -12.21
N GLY A 101 11.29 3.38 -12.61
CA GLY A 101 11.92 2.11 -12.95
C GLY A 101 11.06 0.94 -12.51
N GLN A 102 10.97 -0.10 -13.36
CA GLN A 102 10.25 -1.33 -13.02
C GLN A 102 10.79 -1.97 -11.74
N ASP A 103 12.11 -1.98 -11.53
CA ASP A 103 12.72 -2.53 -10.32
C ASP A 103 12.32 -1.75 -9.07
N SER A 104 12.21 -0.43 -9.16
CA SER A 104 11.73 0.42 -8.05
C SER A 104 10.26 0.13 -7.72
N PHE A 105 9.41 0.04 -8.74
CA PHE A 105 8.01 -0.32 -8.57
C PHE A 105 7.83 -1.69 -7.92
N MET A 106 8.57 -2.70 -8.41
CA MET A 106 8.55 -4.06 -7.86
C MET A 106 9.15 -4.13 -6.46
N ALA A 107 10.18 -3.33 -6.17
CA ALA A 107 10.73 -3.22 -4.83
C ALA A 107 9.66 -2.71 -3.86
N VAL A 108 9.02 -1.58 -4.15
CA VAL A 108 7.94 -1.02 -3.31
C VAL A 108 6.78 -2.01 -3.14
N ALA A 109 6.26 -2.60 -4.23
CA ALA A 109 5.21 -3.62 -4.16
C ALA A 109 5.62 -4.82 -3.28
N GLY A 110 6.90 -5.22 -3.34
CA GLY A 110 7.47 -6.32 -2.56
C GLY A 110 7.37 -6.17 -1.04
N TRP A 111 7.27 -4.93 -0.56
CA TRP A 111 7.07 -4.64 0.87
C TRP A 111 5.66 -4.99 1.35
N SER A 112 4.65 -4.96 0.47
CA SER A 112 3.27 -5.31 0.81
C SER A 112 3.11 -6.78 1.18
N VAL A 113 2.43 -7.03 2.31
CA VAL A 113 2.03 -8.39 2.72
C VAL A 113 1.03 -8.98 1.72
N GLU A 114 0.07 -8.18 1.23
CA GLU A 114 -0.95 -8.62 0.28
C GLU A 114 -0.31 -9.11 -1.03
N TYR A 115 0.61 -8.33 -1.62
CA TYR A 115 1.30 -8.74 -2.84
C TYR A 115 2.03 -10.07 -2.68
N ARG A 116 2.68 -10.27 -1.55
CA ARG A 116 3.40 -11.52 -1.28
C ARG A 116 2.48 -12.71 -1.12
N HIS A 117 1.36 -12.55 -0.42
CA HIS A 117 0.37 -13.60 -0.29
C HIS A 117 -0.25 -13.94 -1.65
N VAL A 118 -0.57 -12.95 -2.47
CA VAL A 118 -1.05 -13.18 -3.84
C VAL A 118 0.00 -13.92 -4.67
N ARG A 119 1.25 -13.44 -4.68
CA ARG A 119 2.35 -14.10 -5.39
C ARG A 119 2.55 -15.55 -4.93
N ALA A 120 2.52 -15.82 -3.63
CA ALA A 120 2.66 -17.16 -3.07
C ALA A 120 1.50 -18.08 -3.47
N ALA A 121 0.26 -17.58 -3.43
CA ALA A 121 -0.92 -18.32 -3.83
C ALA A 121 -0.90 -18.67 -5.33
N LEU A 122 -0.56 -17.70 -6.19
CA LEU A 122 -0.42 -17.92 -7.63
C LEU A 122 0.68 -18.94 -7.95
N ASN A 123 1.83 -18.85 -7.27
CA ASN A 123 2.91 -19.85 -7.42
C ASN A 123 2.49 -21.25 -6.96
N SER A 124 1.47 -21.35 -6.12
CA SER A 124 0.90 -22.61 -5.63
C SER A 124 -0.28 -23.10 -6.50
N GLY A 125 -0.55 -22.44 -7.63
CA GLY A 125 -1.57 -22.82 -8.61
C GLY A 125 -2.97 -22.24 -8.35
N ALA A 126 -3.12 -21.33 -7.38
CA ALA A 126 -4.38 -20.62 -7.21
C ALA A 126 -4.66 -19.69 -8.42
N THR A 127 -5.94 -19.42 -8.69
CA THR A 127 -6.31 -18.37 -9.66
C THR A 127 -6.51 -17.05 -8.93
N ALA A 128 -6.13 -15.94 -9.55
CA ALA A 128 -6.26 -14.62 -8.94
C ALA A 128 -7.72 -14.25 -8.61
N GLY A 129 -8.69 -14.69 -9.42
CA GLY A 129 -10.12 -14.43 -9.21
C GLY A 129 -10.73 -15.09 -7.97
N ASP A 130 -10.09 -16.14 -7.46
CA ASP A 130 -10.51 -16.84 -6.25
C ASP A 130 -9.99 -16.17 -4.97
N LEU A 131 -9.02 -15.27 -5.09
CA LEU A 131 -8.38 -14.63 -3.94
C LEU A 131 -9.24 -13.48 -3.41
N ARG A 132 -9.51 -13.52 -2.09
CA ARG A 132 -10.24 -12.50 -1.35
C ARG A 132 -9.44 -12.10 -0.12
N TYR A 133 -9.29 -10.80 0.10
CA TYR A 133 -8.56 -10.24 1.22
C TYR A 133 -9.50 -9.49 2.14
N GLU A 134 -9.39 -9.80 3.43
CA GLU A 134 -9.95 -9.02 4.53
C GLU A 134 -9.24 -7.66 4.63
N PRO A 135 -9.84 -6.67 5.34
CA PRO A 135 -9.18 -5.40 5.62
C PRO A 135 -7.74 -5.59 6.16
N PRO A 136 -6.71 -4.93 5.59
CA PRO A 136 -5.39 -4.92 6.18
C PRO A 136 -5.43 -4.32 7.58
N VAL A 137 -4.66 -4.92 8.48
CA VAL A 137 -4.46 -4.43 9.84
C VAL A 137 -3.23 -3.56 9.86
N VAL A 138 -3.40 -2.32 10.33
CA VAL A 138 -2.33 -1.33 10.41
C VAL A 138 -2.13 -0.95 11.88
N THR A 139 -0.87 -0.96 12.34
CA THR A 139 -0.57 -0.73 13.75
C THR A 139 -0.57 0.76 14.05
N ALA A 140 -1.35 1.22 15.01
CA ALA A 140 -1.30 2.60 15.48
C ALA A 140 0.01 2.84 16.25
N VAL A 141 0.83 3.74 15.75
CA VAL A 141 2.02 4.22 16.45
C VAL A 141 1.61 5.43 17.30
N ASN A 142 1.84 5.37 18.61
CA ASN A 142 1.54 6.44 19.58
C ASN A 142 0.08 6.90 19.59
N GLU A 143 -0.79 6.18 20.33
CA GLU A 143 -2.21 6.53 20.61
C GLU A 143 -2.81 7.39 19.50
N ASP A 144 -2.96 6.80 18.30
CA ASP A 144 -3.44 7.47 17.10
C ASP A 144 -4.68 8.31 17.42
N ALA A 145 -4.47 9.63 17.56
CA ALA A 145 -5.48 10.56 18.06
C ALA A 145 -6.51 10.92 16.98
N ARG A 146 -6.41 10.32 15.79
CA ARG A 146 -7.40 10.48 14.72
C ARG A 146 -8.72 9.87 15.20
N GLU A 147 -9.81 10.61 15.01
CA GLU A 147 -11.15 10.06 15.25
C GLU A 147 -11.43 8.95 14.24
N PHE A 148 -11.93 7.80 14.72
CA PHE A 148 -12.36 6.69 13.89
C PHE A 148 -13.89 6.61 13.96
N ASP A 149 -14.54 6.73 12.80
CA ASP A 149 -15.98 6.51 12.70
C ASP A 149 -16.28 5.01 12.88
N ASP A 150 -17.32 4.70 13.67
CA ASP A 150 -17.89 3.36 13.75
C ASP A 150 -18.59 3.05 12.41
N THR A 151 -17.85 2.42 11.49
CA THR A 151 -18.22 2.26 10.07
C THR A 151 -18.65 0.83 9.72
N SER A 152 -19.47 0.21 10.55
CA SER A 152 -19.98 -1.15 10.34
C SER A 152 -20.93 -1.35 9.12
N GLY A 153 -20.92 -0.49 8.08
CA GLY A 153 -21.97 -0.49 7.04
C GLY A 153 -21.68 0.00 5.59
N GLY A 154 -20.45 0.00 5.07
CA GLY A 154 -20.17 0.54 3.72
C GLY A 154 -20.36 -0.42 2.52
N VAL A 155 -20.98 0.05 1.43
CA VAL A 155 -21.10 -0.63 0.11
C VAL A 155 -20.06 -0.09 -0.89
N GLN A 156 -19.47 -1.00 -1.67
CA GLN A 156 -18.35 -0.80 -2.60
C GLN A 156 -18.75 -0.11 -3.93
N ASP A 157 -17.99 0.90 -4.38
CA ASP A 157 -18.10 1.48 -5.74
C ASP A 157 -16.88 1.08 -6.60
N ARG A 158 -17.12 0.67 -7.84
CA ARG A 158 -16.06 0.14 -8.72
C ARG A 158 -15.51 1.24 -9.63
N GLY A 159 -14.33 1.75 -9.28
CA GLY A 159 -13.54 2.62 -10.15
C GLY A 159 -13.16 1.95 -11.47
N ARG A 160 -13.01 2.76 -12.53
CA ARG A 160 -12.58 2.28 -13.84
C ARG A 160 -11.12 1.83 -13.79
N SER A 161 -10.95 0.57 -14.19
CA SER A 161 -9.71 -0.10 -14.48
C SER A 161 -8.72 0.67 -15.37
N TRP A 162 -7.52 0.95 -14.86
CA TRP A 162 -6.42 1.60 -15.60
C TRP A 162 -5.44 0.58 -16.23
N TRP A 163 -5.47 -0.70 -15.85
CA TRP A 163 -4.62 -1.77 -16.41
C TRP A 163 -4.85 -2.07 -17.90
N GLN A 164 -5.92 -1.52 -18.51
CA GLN A 164 -6.16 -1.62 -19.96
C GLN A 164 -5.04 -0.96 -20.79
N PHE A 165 -4.27 -0.03 -20.21
CA PHE A 165 -3.14 0.61 -20.89
C PHE A 165 -1.90 -0.29 -21.00
N TRP A 166 -1.74 -1.30 -20.13
CA TRP A 166 -0.57 -2.18 -20.12
C TRP A 166 -0.63 -3.38 -21.08
N ARG A 167 -1.82 -3.75 -21.58
CA ARG A 167 -1.96 -4.84 -22.56
C ARG A 167 -1.51 -4.48 -23.99
N ALA A 168 -1.18 -3.22 -24.27
CA ALA A 168 -0.92 -2.73 -25.62
C ALA A 168 0.56 -2.66 -26.03
N ARG A 169 1.48 -3.39 -25.37
CA ARG A 169 2.84 -3.61 -25.92
C ARG A 169 3.01 -5.06 -26.42
N PRO A 170 2.65 -5.35 -27.68
CA PRO A 170 3.30 -6.46 -28.36
C PRO A 170 4.78 -6.08 -28.53
N GLY A 171 5.69 -6.99 -28.15
CA GLY A 171 7.12 -6.82 -28.39
C GLY A 171 7.38 -6.50 -29.87
N GLY A 172 8.09 -5.41 -30.10
CA GLY A 172 8.79 -5.17 -31.37
C GLY A 172 10.10 -5.94 -31.41
#